data_AF-A0A0F9J954-F1
#
_entry.id   AF-A0A0F9J954-F1
#
_cell.length_a   1.000
_cell.length_b   1.000
_cell.length_c   1.000
_cell.angle_alpha   90.00
_cell.angle_beta   90.00
_cell.angle_gamma   90.00
#
_symmetry.space_group_name_H-M   'P 1'
#
loop_
_entity.id
_entity.type
_entity.pdbx_description
1 polymer ?
#
loop_
_entity_poly.entity_id
_entity_poly.type
_entity_poly.pdbx_seq_one_letter_code
_entity_poly.pdbx_strand_id
1 'polypeptide(L)'
;MRYPASEKLEIIRLVEESHLSARRTLAKLGIPRTTFYRWYDRYLQRGEAGLQDQSPKPKHVWNRIPDEVRRKVVKLALKETELSPRELAVTFTEGVS
;
A
#
# COMPACT_ATOMS: atom_id res chain seq x y z
N MET A 1 1.73 11.88 12.03
CA MET A 1 2.48 12.82 11.18
C MET A 1 2.95 12.06 9.94
N ARG A 2 2.72 12.62 8.75
CA ARG A 2 3.11 11.99 7.48
C ARG A 2 4.34 12.71 6.95
N TYR A 3 5.45 11.99 6.85
CA TYR A 3 6.71 12.53 6.37
C TYR A 3 6.84 12.24 4.87
N PRO A 4 7.14 13.24 4.02
CA PRO A 4 7.51 13.00 2.64
C PRO A 4 8.84 12.22 2.57
N ALA A 5 9.11 11.59 1.43
CA ALA A 5 10.32 10.79 1.25
C ALA A 5 11.61 11.62 1.42
N SER A 6 11.61 12.89 0.99
CA SER A 6 12.72 13.83 1.17
C SER A 6 13.03 14.06 2.65
N GLU A 7 12.01 14.35 3.46
CA GLU A 7 12.20 14.58 4.89
C GLU A 7 12.68 13.32 5.61
N LYS A 8 12.16 12.14 5.25
CA LYS A 8 12.66 10.85 5.77
C LYS A 8 14.15 10.66 5.46
N LEU A 9 14.59 11.04 4.26
CA LEU A 9 15.98 10.93 3.83
C LEU A 9 16.89 11.89 4.59
N GLU A 10 16.46 13.13 4.77
CA GLU A 10 17.18 14.12 5.58
C GLU A 10 17.35 13.64 7.03
N ILE A 11 16.30 13.06 7.62
CA ILE A 11 16.36 12.47 8.97
C ILE A 11 17.37 11.33 9.02
N ILE A 12 17.42 10.47 7.99
CA ILE A 12 18.39 9.37 7.92
C ILE A 12 19.82 9.91 7.87
N ARG A 13 20.10 10.85 6.96
CA ARG A 13 21.43 11.48 6.84
C ARG A 13 21.84 12.18 8.13
N LEU A 14 20.92 12.92 8.75
CA LEU A 14 21.18 13.59 10.03
C LEU A 14 21.52 12.61 11.15
N VAL A 15 20.91 11.42 11.15
CA VAL A 15 21.24 10.38 12.14
C VAL A 15 22.58 9.71 11.83
N GLU A 16 22.91 9.47 10.55
CA GLU A 16 24.19 8.87 10.13
C GLU A 16 25.39 9.80 10.35
N GLU A 17 25.22 11.11 10.13
CA GLU A 17 26.26 12.13 10.33
C GLU A 17 26.37 12.59 11.79
N SER A 18 25.42 12.20 12.65
CA SER A 18 25.41 12.62 14.04
C SER A 18 26.54 11.96 14.83
N HIS A 19 27.28 12.77 15.58
CA HIS A 19 28.16 12.30 16.65
C HIS A 19 27.39 11.80 17.88
N LEU A 20 26.08 12.02 17.95
CA LEU A 20 25.21 11.51 19.00
C LEU A 20 24.66 10.14 18.62
N SER A 21 24.39 9.30 19.63
CA SER A 21 23.67 8.05 19.40
C SER A 21 22.32 8.32 18.72
N ALA A 22 21.90 7.45 17.78
CA ALA A 22 20.61 7.55 17.10
C ALA A 22 19.43 7.75 18.06
N ARG A 23 19.44 7.11 19.24
CA ARG A 23 18.42 7.32 20.28
C ARG A 23 18.29 8.78 20.71
N ARG A 24 19.41 9.46 20.95
CA ARG A 24 19.44 10.87 21.39
C ARG A 24 19.02 11.80 20.25
N THR A 25 19.51 11.56 19.04
CA THR A 25 19.14 12.36 17.86
C THR A 25 17.64 12.27 17.57
N LEU A 26 17.08 11.06 17.55
CA LEU A 26 15.64 10.86 17.32
C LEU A 26 14.77 11.43 18.44
N ALA A 27 15.23 11.35 19.70
CA ALA A 27 14.52 11.97 20.83
C ALA A 27 14.43 13.49 20.69
N LYS A 28 15.51 14.14 20.22
CA LYS A 28 15.51 15.59 19.93
C LYS A 28 14.56 15.95 18.78
N LEU A 29 14.44 15.09 17.78
CA LEU A 29 13.52 15.27 16.65
C LEU A 29 12.07 14.89 16.95
N GLY A 30 11.78 14.31 18.13
CA GLY A 30 10.45 13.81 18.48
C GLY A 30 10.02 12.59 17.67
N ILE A 31 10.96 11.85 17.06
CA ILE A 31 10.67 10.72 16.17
C ILE A 31 10.74 9.41 16.95
N PRO A 32 9.67 8.59 16.95
CA PRO A 32 9.73 7.27 17.56
C PRO A 32 10.76 6.37 16.86
N ARG A 33 11.61 5.69 17.64
CA ARG A 33 12.65 4.78 17.12
C ARG A 33 12.10 3.72 16.17
N THR A 34 10.94 3.16 16.50
CA THR A 34 10.27 2.13 15.68
C THR A 34 9.89 2.65 14.29
N THR A 35 9.48 3.91 14.20
CA THR A 35 9.18 4.58 12.92
C THR A 35 10.46 4.81 12.12
N PHE A 36 11.51 5.32 12.77
CA PHE A 36 12.81 5.53 12.13
C PHE A 36 13.38 4.24 11.54
N TYR A 37 13.50 3.18 12.34
CA TYR A 37 14.11 1.92 11.86
C TYR A 37 13.29 1.28 10.74
N ARG A 38 11.94 1.42 10.74
CA ARG A 38 11.13 0.98 9.59
C ARG A 38 11.45 1.71 8.30
N TRP A 39 11.79 3.00 8.36
CA TRP A 39 12.24 3.74 7.17
C TRP A 39 13.67 3.36 6.81
N TYR A 40 14.54 3.24 7.81
CA TYR A 40 15.94 2.87 7.62
C TYR A 40 16.08 1.50 6.96
N ASP A 41 15.32 0.49 7.40
CA ASP A 41 15.32 -0.84 6.80
C ASP A 41 14.88 -0.79 5.32
N ARG A 42 13.88 0.03 4.99
CA ARG A 42 13.44 0.21 3.60
C ARG A 42 14.47 0.95 2.76
N TYR A 43 15.15 1.93 3.34
CA TYR A 43 16.24 2.66 2.71
C TYR A 43 17.42 1.72 2.43
N LEU A 44 17.82 0.87 3.37
CA LEU A 44 18.87 -0.12 3.14
C LEU A 44 18.51 -1.12 2.03
N GLN A 45 17.23 -1.49 1.90
CA GLN A 45 16.78 -2.45 0.88
C GLN A 45 16.60 -1.85 -0.52
N ARG A 46 16.18 -0.58 -0.62
CA ARG A 46 15.69 0.01 -1.89
C ARG A 46 16.19 1.43 -2.15
N GLY A 47 17.13 1.92 -1.35
CA GLY A 47 17.58 3.31 -1.37
C GLY A 47 16.44 4.30 -1.11
N GLU A 48 16.57 5.50 -1.66
CA GLU A 48 15.58 6.57 -1.52
C GLU A 48 14.18 6.17 -2.04
N ALA A 49 14.11 5.28 -3.04
CA ALA A 49 12.85 4.75 -3.54
C ALA A 49 12.05 3.96 -2.48
N GLY A 50 12.73 3.39 -1.48
CA GLY A 50 12.11 2.70 -0.34
C GLY A 50 11.38 3.63 0.64
N LEU A 51 11.68 4.93 0.59
CA LEU A 51 11.10 5.94 1.48
C LEU A 51 9.79 6.53 0.94
N GLN A 52 9.49 6.30 -0.33
CA GLN A 52 8.23 6.68 -0.95
C GLN A 52 7.06 5.98 -0.27
N ASP A 53 5.97 6.70 -0.12
CA ASP A 53 4.75 6.12 0.41
C ASP A 53 4.19 5.10 -0.57
N GLN A 54 3.93 3.90 -0.07
CA GLN A 54 3.25 2.88 -0.85
C GLN A 54 1.75 3.10 -0.79
N SER A 55 1.08 2.96 -1.93
CA SER A 55 -0.39 2.92 -1.95
C SER A 55 -0.86 1.85 -0.96
N PRO A 56 -1.83 2.16 -0.09
CA PRO A 56 -2.38 1.17 0.83
C PRO A 56 -2.91 0.01 -0.01
N LYS A 57 -2.30 -1.17 0.15
CA LYS A 57 -2.79 -2.44 -0.41
C LYS A 57 -3.39 -3.24 0.74
N PRO A 58 -4.63 -2.93 1.17
CA PRO A 58 -5.28 -3.68 2.23
C PRO A 58 -5.37 -5.15 1.81
N LYS A 59 -4.81 -6.05 2.64
CA LYS A 59 -4.85 -7.49 2.39
C LYS A 59 -6.28 -8.01 2.32
N HIS A 60 -7.18 -7.41 3.09
CA HIS A 60 -8.57 -7.78 3.18
C HIS A 60 -9.45 -6.54 2.97
N VAL A 61 -10.35 -6.61 1.99
CA VAL A 61 -11.41 -5.63 1.78
C VAL A 61 -12.70 -6.40 1.95
N TRP A 62 -13.56 -5.96 2.88
CA TRP A 62 -14.75 -6.72 3.31
C TRP A 62 -15.72 -7.06 2.17
N ASN A 63 -15.72 -6.29 1.08
CA ASN A 63 -16.50 -6.52 -0.14
C ASN A 63 -15.69 -7.03 -1.33
N ARG A 64 -14.52 -7.63 -1.10
CA ARG A 64 -13.73 -8.18 -2.21
C ARG A 64 -14.34 -9.51 -2.67
N ILE A 65 -14.97 -9.49 -3.84
CA ILE A 65 -15.33 -10.72 -4.54
C ILE A 65 -14.06 -11.52 -4.90
N PRO A 66 -14.06 -12.86 -4.78
CA PRO A 66 -12.95 -13.70 -5.22
C PRO A 66 -12.58 -13.44 -6.69
N ASP A 67 -11.29 -13.51 -7.02
CA ASP A 67 -10.82 -13.21 -8.38
C ASP A 67 -11.39 -14.19 -9.43
N GLU A 68 -11.77 -15.40 -9.03
CA GLU A 68 -12.51 -16.32 -9.88
C GLU A 68 -13.91 -15.80 -10.24
N VAL A 69 -14.68 -15.36 -9.23
CA VAL A 69 -16.03 -14.80 -9.43
C VAL A 69 -15.94 -13.56 -10.33
N ARG A 70 -14.99 -12.66 -10.07
CA ARG A 70 -14.72 -11.48 -10.91
C ARG A 70 -14.46 -11.88 -12.37
N ARG A 71 -13.61 -12.89 -12.60
CA ARG A 71 -13.30 -13.36 -13.96
C ARG A 71 -14.53 -13.91 -14.67
N LYS A 72 -15.40 -14.64 -13.97
CA LYS A 72 -16.67 -15.14 -14.53
C LYS A 72 -17.61 -14.00 -14.92
N VAL A 73 -17.75 -12.98 -14.06
CA VAL A 73 -18.55 -11.77 -14.36
C VAL A 73 -18.03 -11.04 -15.60
N VAL A 74 -16.71 -10.81 -15.68
CA VAL A 74 -16.09 -10.15 -16.85
C VAL A 74 -16.29 -10.97 -18.12
N LYS A 75 -16.12 -12.29 -18.06
CA LYS A 75 -16.34 -13.17 -19.20
C LYS A 75 -17.79 -13.11 -19.69
N LEU A 76 -18.76 -13.06 -18.78
CA LEU A 76 -20.18 -12.90 -19.14
C LEU A 76 -20.43 -11.54 -19.81
N ALA A 77 -19.86 -10.46 -19.28
CA ALA A 77 -20.04 -9.10 -19.84
C ALA A 77 -19.43 -8.96 -21.23
N LEU A 78 -18.31 -9.64 -21.50
CA LEU A 78 -17.71 -9.68 -22.83
C LEU A 78 -18.51 -10.55 -23.81
N LYS A 79 -19.27 -11.54 -23.32
CA LYS A 79 -20.12 -12.43 -24.15
C LYS A 79 -21.46 -11.78 -24.48
N GLU A 80 -22.06 -11.12 -23.51
CA GLU A 80 -23.41 -10.56 -23.56
C GLU A 80 -23.33 -9.02 -23.50
N THR A 81 -22.75 -8.40 -24.53
CA THR A 81 -22.42 -6.96 -24.53
C THR A 81 -23.64 -6.03 -24.50
N GLU A 82 -24.81 -6.55 -24.87
CA GLU A 82 -26.07 -5.82 -24.87
C GLU A 82 -26.75 -5.77 -23.49
N LEU A 83 -26.32 -6.61 -22.53
CA LEU A 83 -26.92 -6.61 -21.20
C LEU A 83 -26.47 -5.39 -20.40
N SER A 84 -27.43 -4.71 -19.79
CA SER A 84 -27.14 -3.72 -18.77
C SER A 84 -26.45 -4.37 -17.56
N PRO A 85 -25.72 -3.60 -16.72
CA PRO A 85 -25.11 -4.13 -15.50
C PRO A 85 -26.10 -4.85 -14.57
N ARG A 86 -27.38 -4.45 -14.57
CA ARG A 86 -28.43 -5.06 -13.76
C ARG A 86 -28.86 -6.41 -14.33
N GLU A 87 -29.12 -6.48 -15.63
CA GLU A 87 -29.47 -7.74 -16.29
C GLU A 87 -28.31 -8.73 -16.18
N LEU A 88 -27.08 -8.26 -16.35
CA LEU A 88 -25.88 -9.08 -16.18
C LEU A 88 -25.75 -9.66 -14.78
N ALA A 89 -26.09 -8.90 -13.74
CA ALA A 89 -26.09 -9.38 -12.36
C ALA A 89 -27.17 -10.47 -12.13
N VAL A 90 -28.36 -10.30 -12.70
CA VAL A 90 -29.43 -11.32 -12.66
C VAL A 90 -28.99 -12.57 -13.41
N THR A 91 -28.54 -12.44 -14.66
CA THR A 91 -28.04 -13.57 -15.46
C THR A 91 -26.89 -14.30 -14.78
N PHE A 92 -25.99 -13.56 -14.11
CA PHE A 92 -24.87 -14.15 -13.38
C PHE A 92 -25.29 -14.95 -12.14
N THR A 93 -26.37 -14.55 -11.47
CA THR A 93 -26.84 -15.20 -10.24
C THR A 93 -27.81 -16.35 -10.52
N GLU A 94 -28.66 -16.21 -11.54
CA GLU A 94 -29.62 -17.24 -11.98
C GLU A 94 -28.98 -18.35 -12.84
N GLY A 95 -27.82 -18.08 -13.47
CA GLY A 95 -27.12 -19.03 -14.34
C GLY A 95 -26.09 -19.93 -13.64
N VAL A 96 -25.93 -19.84 -12.31
CA VAL A 96 -25.01 -20.67 -11.53
C VAL A 96 -25.81 -21.80 -10.88
N SER A 97 -25.92 -22.93 -11.58
CA SER A 97 -26.25 -24.25 -11.03
C SER A 97 -25.09 -25.21 -11.30
#